data_AF-A0A847CBU3-F1
#
_entry.id   AF-A0A847CBU3-F1
#
_cell.length_a   1.000
_cell.length_b   1.000
_cell.length_c   1.000
_cell.angle_alpha   90.00
_cell.angle_beta   90.00
_cell.angle_gamma   90.00
#
_symmetry.space_group_name_H-M   'P 1'
#
loop_
_entity.id
_entity.type
_entity.pdbx_description
1 polymer ?
#
loop_
_entity_poly.entity_id
_entity_poly.type
_entity_poly.pdbx_seq_one_letter_code
_entity_poly.pdbx_strand_id
1 'polypeptide(L)'
;MNIFTNIWMVDDMNLIGFYVKHKDFGEGIIKQQDGNYLVVSFSQGDKRFIYPDAFDNFITVSDNKIAEFISLELENKKCEKSKMEKQKNQQNGNIVSKTVFTNEFSASWDNIFNLNSILEDFFPKRETLLTIKRNHEGKIKEIVAQTKIEYLVHFTRIDNLSSILKSGLIPVSLQHEMKIPSVHNDEQRIDSKLDCTSCSVAFPNYKLFYTFREHKFPGTSWVVIVLDKDVLFSASNISYYCQTNAAGVFPRVSSAKELCTASAFENMFCDSLTTKENKLIQRSTLQINDHITTDPQAEVLISDIIDKKHIGCVCFRNQLDIDEYISKNGKELLSQYDYQIVPGFFDARKDYMFWKKEN
;
A
#
# COMPACT_ATOMS: atom_id res chain seq x y z
N MET A 1 1.79 38.88 -27.23
CA MET A 1 0.88 37.92 -27.89
C MET A 1 0.97 36.63 -27.08
N ASN A 2 -0.18 36.18 -26.58
CA ASN A 2 -0.33 35.45 -25.32
C ASN A 2 0.46 34.14 -25.19
N ILE A 3 1.25 34.08 -24.12
CA ILE A 3 1.72 32.88 -23.44
C ILE A 3 0.83 32.82 -22.20
N PHE A 4 -0.08 31.85 -22.07
CA PHE A 4 -0.71 31.37 -20.82
C PHE A 4 -1.93 30.49 -21.18
N THR A 5 -1.70 29.21 -21.45
CA THR A 5 -2.72 28.17 -21.34
C THR A 5 -2.00 26.88 -20.97
N ASN A 6 -2.11 26.49 -19.70
CA ASN A 6 -2.11 25.12 -19.16
C ASN A 6 -1.61 25.14 -17.71
N ILE A 7 -2.54 25.38 -16.78
CA ILE A 7 -2.32 25.24 -15.34
C ILE A 7 -3.58 24.51 -14.79
N TRP A 8 -3.41 23.19 -14.68
CA TRP A 8 -4.02 22.20 -13.77
C TRP A 8 -5.52 21.88 -13.82
N MET A 9 -5.81 20.68 -14.35
CA MET A 9 -6.80 19.77 -13.77
C MET A 9 -6.29 19.35 -12.39
N VAL A 10 -7.09 19.55 -11.34
CA VAL A 10 -6.86 18.94 -10.03
C VAL A 10 -7.34 17.50 -10.17
N ASP A 11 -6.47 16.51 -9.92
CA ASP A 11 -6.84 15.10 -9.95
C ASP A 11 -7.96 14.83 -8.92
N ASP A 12 -9.09 14.29 -9.38
CA ASP A 12 -10.24 13.92 -8.53
C ASP A 12 -9.81 12.88 -7.47
N MET A 13 -10.15 13.13 -6.20
CA MET A 13 -9.78 12.26 -5.08
C MET A 13 -10.51 10.90 -5.18
N ASN A 14 -9.77 9.79 -5.07
CA ASN A 14 -10.32 8.43 -5.12
C ASN A 14 -10.80 7.94 -3.74
N LEU A 15 -12.12 7.88 -3.55
CA LEU A 15 -12.82 7.44 -2.34
C LEU A 15 -13.15 5.93 -2.35
N ILE A 16 -12.66 5.15 -3.31
CA ILE A 16 -12.89 3.71 -3.35
C ILE A 16 -12.22 3.02 -2.15
N GLY A 17 -12.97 2.15 -1.46
CA GLY A 17 -12.52 1.39 -0.30
C GLY A 17 -12.83 2.02 1.07
N PHE A 18 -13.32 3.26 1.10
CA PHE A 18 -13.65 3.93 2.36
C PHE A 18 -15.00 3.50 2.95
N TYR A 19 -15.06 3.47 4.27
CA TYR A 19 -16.27 3.21 5.05
C TYR A 19 -17.12 4.46 5.16
N VAL A 20 -18.42 4.30 4.89
CA VAL A 20 -19.41 5.35 4.99
C VAL A 20 -20.65 4.84 5.70
N LYS A 21 -21.42 5.75 6.30
CA LYS A 21 -22.69 5.47 6.96
C LYS A 21 -23.81 6.20 6.24
N HIS A 22 -24.77 5.46 5.71
CA HIS A 22 -25.97 6.01 5.12
C HIS A 22 -27.10 6.05 6.14
N LYS A 23 -27.89 7.13 6.17
CA LYS A 23 -28.98 7.31 7.14
C LYS A 23 -30.03 6.17 7.13
N ASP A 24 -30.34 5.62 5.95
CA ASP A 24 -31.34 4.58 5.77
C ASP A 24 -30.76 3.15 5.59
N PHE A 25 -29.51 3.03 5.10
CA PHE A 25 -28.93 1.75 4.69
C PHE A 25 -27.83 1.26 5.64
N GLY A 26 -27.50 2.04 6.67
CA GLY A 26 -26.48 1.69 7.65
C GLY A 26 -25.08 1.84 7.09
N GLU A 27 -24.15 1.01 7.57
CA GLU A 27 -22.74 1.06 7.20
C GLU A 27 -22.51 0.39 5.83
N GLY A 28 -21.64 1.00 5.02
CA GLY A 28 -21.29 0.50 3.70
C GLY A 28 -19.89 0.92 3.26
N ILE A 29 -19.40 0.29 2.19
CA ILE A 29 -18.06 0.53 1.64
C ILE A 29 -18.20 1.03 0.20
N ILE A 30 -17.48 2.09 -0.14
CA ILE A 30 -17.45 2.62 -1.51
C ILE A 30 -16.72 1.64 -2.41
N LYS A 31 -17.40 1.13 -3.43
CA LYS A 31 -16.82 0.21 -4.44
C LYS A 31 -16.36 0.91 -5.69
N GLN A 32 -17.05 1.97 -6.10
CA GLN A 32 -16.76 2.69 -7.33
C GLN A 32 -17.05 4.18 -7.13
N GLN A 33 -16.22 5.00 -7.76
CA GLN A 33 -16.42 6.43 -7.89
C GLN A 33 -16.17 6.82 -9.35
N ASP A 34 -17.06 7.67 -9.84
CA ASP A 34 -16.97 8.41 -11.10
C ASP A 34 -17.22 9.89 -10.76
N GLY A 35 -16.84 10.82 -11.64
CA GLY A 35 -16.92 12.26 -11.37
C GLY A 35 -18.33 12.77 -10.98
N ASN A 36 -19.38 12.01 -11.31
CA ASN A 36 -20.77 12.34 -10.95
C ASN A 36 -21.44 11.33 -10.00
N TYR A 37 -20.87 10.16 -9.74
CA TYR A 37 -21.57 9.09 -9.02
C TYR A 37 -20.68 8.27 -8.11
N LEU A 38 -21.27 7.80 -7.01
CA LEU A 38 -20.68 6.90 -6.03
C LEU A 38 -21.48 5.60 -5.97
N VAL A 39 -20.83 4.45 -5.95
CA VAL A 39 -21.46 3.15 -5.67
C VAL A 39 -20.99 2.65 -4.32
N VAL A 40 -21.93 2.47 -3.38
CA VAL A 40 -21.66 1.99 -2.02
C VAL A 40 -22.31 0.62 -1.84
N SER A 41 -21.54 -0.32 -1.31
CA SER A 41 -22.01 -1.65 -0.95
C SER A 41 -22.49 -1.68 0.50
N PHE A 42 -23.78 -1.93 0.70
CA PHE A 42 -24.39 -2.14 2.03
C PHE A 42 -24.74 -3.61 2.24
N SER A 43 -25.08 -3.98 3.47
CA SER A 43 -25.59 -5.33 3.80
C SER A 43 -26.86 -5.71 3.01
N GLN A 44 -27.62 -4.71 2.55
CA GLN A 44 -28.83 -4.87 1.74
C GLN A 44 -28.57 -4.81 0.22
N GLY A 45 -27.31 -4.79 -0.20
CA GLY A 45 -26.87 -4.72 -1.59
C GLY A 45 -26.26 -3.39 -2.01
N ASP A 46 -25.80 -3.32 -3.26
CA ASP A 46 -25.11 -2.16 -3.81
C ASP A 46 -26.11 -1.04 -4.17
N LYS A 47 -25.79 0.21 -3.82
CA LYS A 47 -26.61 1.40 -4.11
C LYS A 47 -25.76 2.50 -4.74
N ARG A 48 -26.36 3.24 -5.68
CA ARG A 48 -25.71 4.33 -6.43
C ARG A 48 -26.22 5.68 -5.93
N PHE A 49 -25.30 6.63 -5.75
CA PHE A 49 -25.55 7.98 -5.25
C PHE A 49 -24.90 9.03 -6.13
N ILE A 50 -25.39 10.26 -6.08
CA ILE A 50 -24.85 11.40 -6.83
C ILE A 50 -23.69 12.01 -6.03
N TYR A 51 -22.53 12.16 -6.66
CA TYR A 51 -21.34 12.75 -6.05
C TYR A 51 -21.21 14.25 -6.41
N PRO A 52 -20.70 15.10 -5.49
CA PRO A 52 -20.57 14.92 -4.05
C PRO A 52 -21.90 15.09 -3.26
N ASP A 53 -23.02 15.44 -3.92
CA ASP A 53 -24.28 15.88 -3.30
C ASP A 53 -24.88 14.88 -2.27
N ALA A 54 -24.62 13.59 -2.42
CA ALA A 54 -25.11 12.57 -1.49
C ALA A 54 -24.54 12.71 -0.07
N PHE A 55 -23.37 13.33 0.09
CA PHE A 55 -22.78 13.56 1.40
C PHE A 55 -23.41 14.73 2.18
N ASP A 56 -24.21 15.58 1.52
CA ASP A 56 -24.91 16.70 2.16
C ASP A 56 -26.07 16.20 3.06
N ASN A 57 -26.72 15.09 2.67
CA ASN A 57 -27.99 14.66 3.29
C ASN A 57 -28.17 13.16 3.52
N PHE A 58 -27.30 12.31 2.97
CA PHE A 58 -27.55 10.87 2.89
C PHE A 58 -26.40 10.03 3.44
N ILE A 59 -25.16 10.44 3.19
CA ILE A 59 -23.96 9.69 3.52
C ILE A 59 -23.07 10.50 4.47
N THR A 60 -22.65 9.90 5.58
CA THR A 60 -21.64 10.47 6.47
C THR A 60 -20.39 9.60 6.47
N VAL A 61 -19.23 10.22 6.62
CA VAL A 61 -17.95 9.52 6.75
C VAL A 61 -17.51 9.62 8.20
N SER A 62 -17.09 8.49 8.79
CA SER A 62 -16.66 8.45 10.19
C SER A 62 -15.30 9.13 10.40
N ASP A 63 -14.52 9.28 9.33
CA ASP A 63 -13.27 10.02 9.35
C ASP A 63 -13.56 11.53 9.20
N ASN A 64 -13.32 12.28 10.28
CA ASN A 64 -13.48 13.74 10.31
C ASN A 64 -12.71 14.44 9.17
N LYS A 65 -11.62 13.86 8.67
CA LYS A 65 -10.76 14.45 7.63
C LYS A 65 -11.36 14.31 6.24
N ILE A 66 -12.03 13.19 5.98
CA ILE A 66 -12.77 12.97 4.72
C ILE A 66 -14.04 13.83 4.71
N ALA A 67 -14.67 13.99 5.86
CA ALA A 67 -15.81 14.88 6.02
C ALA A 67 -15.47 16.35 5.71
N GLU A 68 -14.28 16.83 6.12
CA GLU A 68 -13.79 18.18 5.78
C GLU A 68 -13.55 18.35 4.27
N PHE A 69 -12.90 17.39 3.60
CA PHE A 69 -12.67 17.44 2.15
C PHE A 69 -13.98 17.47 1.36
N ILE A 70 -14.91 16.59 1.71
CA ILE A 70 -16.22 16.52 1.05
C ILE A 70 -17.02 17.81 1.28
N SER A 71 -16.91 18.41 2.47
CA SER A 71 -17.55 19.71 2.74
C SER A 71 -17.00 20.81 1.83
N LEU A 72 -15.68 20.82 1.61
CA LEU A 72 -15.03 21.76 0.71
C LEU A 72 -15.46 21.57 -0.75
N GLU A 73 -15.61 20.32 -1.20
CA GLU A 73 -16.06 20.01 -2.56
C GLU A 73 -17.54 20.37 -2.80
N LEU A 74 -18.39 20.17 -1.78
CA LEU A 74 -19.77 20.63 -1.78
C LEU A 74 -19.86 22.16 -1.87
N GLU A 75 -19.00 22.90 -1.16
CA GLU A 75 -18.92 24.36 -1.23
C GLU A 75 -18.46 24.85 -2.61
N ASN A 76 -17.46 24.21 -3.21
CA ASN A 76 -17.00 24.52 -4.57
C ASN A 76 -18.13 24.36 -5.59
N LYS A 77 -18.86 23.24 -5.55
CA LYS A 77 -19.99 22.98 -6.45
C LYS A 77 -21.15 23.97 -6.23
N LYS A 78 -21.42 24.38 -4.99
CA LYS A 78 -22.40 25.44 -4.65
C LYS A 78 -21.94 26.80 -5.20
N CYS A 79 -20.65 27.12 -5.08
CA CYS A 79 -20.06 28.36 -5.57
C CYS A 79 -20.11 28.44 -7.11
N GLU A 80 -19.81 27.35 -7.82
CA GLU A 80 -19.93 27.25 -9.27
C GLU A 80 -21.38 27.38 -9.76
N LYS A 81 -22.34 26.70 -9.10
CA LYS A 81 -23.77 26.86 -9.40
C LYS A 81 -24.22 28.31 -9.24
N SER A 82 -23.77 29.00 -8.18
CA SER A 82 -24.08 30.42 -7.95
C SER A 82 -23.47 31.36 -9.00
N LYS A 83 -22.28 31.02 -9.53
CA LYS A 83 -21.64 31.76 -10.64
C LYS A 83 -22.41 31.58 -11.95
N MET A 84 -22.87 30.36 -12.23
CA MET A 84 -23.70 30.07 -13.42
C MET A 84 -25.08 30.74 -13.34
N GLU A 85 -25.69 30.82 -12.16
CA GLU A 85 -26.96 31.53 -11.95
C GLU A 85 -26.80 33.05 -12.07
N LYS A 86 -25.72 33.63 -11.53
CA LYS A 86 -25.41 35.06 -11.69
C LYS A 86 -25.13 35.43 -13.16
N GLN A 87 -24.47 34.56 -13.92
CA GLN A 87 -24.27 34.75 -15.36
C GLN A 87 -25.57 34.63 -16.17
N LYS A 88 -26.48 33.72 -15.81
CA LYS A 88 -27.82 33.63 -16.43
C LYS A 88 -28.69 34.85 -16.12
N ASN A 89 -28.61 35.39 -14.90
CA ASN A 89 -29.37 36.58 -14.51
C ASN A 89 -28.81 37.90 -15.10
N GLN A 90 -27.52 37.96 -15.44
CA GLN A 90 -26.91 39.12 -16.10
C GLN A 90 -27.13 39.17 -17.62
N GLN A 91 -27.61 38.09 -18.26
CA GLN A 91 -27.97 38.10 -19.69
C GLN A 91 -29.40 38.64 -19.97
N ASN A 92 -30.21 38.87 -18.93
CA ASN A 92 -31.60 39.37 -19.07
C ASN A 92 -31.82 40.84 -18.65
N GLY A 93 -30.75 41.64 -18.46
CA GLY A 93 -30.87 43.06 -18.14
C GLY A 93 -29.73 43.86 -18.78
N ASN A 94 -30.02 44.57 -19.85
CA ASN A 94 -29.05 45.30 -20.66
C ASN A 94 -28.70 46.69 -20.05
N ILE A 95 -27.47 47.17 -20.34
CA ILE A 95 -26.97 48.58 -20.30
C ILE A 95 -26.11 49.02 -19.07
N VAL A 96 -24.80 49.09 -19.34
CA VAL A 96 -23.77 50.07 -18.88
C VAL A 96 -23.48 50.19 -17.37
N SER A 97 -22.30 49.72 -16.95
CA SER A 97 -21.16 50.60 -16.62
C SER A 97 -19.94 49.78 -16.18
N LYS A 98 -18.80 50.20 -16.71
CA LYS A 98 -17.48 49.64 -16.51
C LYS A 98 -16.85 50.38 -15.34
N THR A 99 -16.79 49.78 -14.15
CA THR A 99 -15.98 50.34 -13.05
C THR A 99 -15.41 49.23 -12.17
N VAL A 100 -14.11 49.01 -12.36
CA VAL A 100 -13.08 48.77 -11.34
C VAL A 100 -13.51 48.02 -10.07
N PHE A 101 -13.12 46.75 -9.96
CA PHE A 101 -12.71 46.14 -8.69
C PHE A 101 -11.65 45.06 -8.96
N THR A 102 -10.49 45.50 -9.46
CA THR A 102 -9.23 44.81 -9.22
C THR A 102 -8.61 45.45 -7.99
N ASN A 103 -8.44 44.68 -6.90
CA ASN A 103 -7.28 44.72 -5.98
C ASN A 103 -7.54 44.24 -4.54
N GLU A 104 -8.72 43.73 -4.17
CA GLU A 104 -8.92 43.22 -2.79
C GLU A 104 -8.92 41.68 -2.68
N PHE A 105 -9.11 40.93 -3.77
CA PHE A 105 -9.18 39.47 -3.68
C PHE A 105 -7.83 38.75 -3.76
N SER A 106 -6.76 39.38 -4.29
CA SER A 106 -5.45 38.70 -4.35
C SER A 106 -4.83 38.50 -2.97
N ALA A 107 -5.20 39.34 -1.98
CA ALA A 107 -4.70 39.23 -0.61
C ALA A 107 -5.45 38.16 0.23
N SER A 108 -6.62 37.70 -0.21
CA SER A 108 -7.40 36.68 0.50
C SER A 108 -6.97 35.25 0.12
N TRP A 109 -6.37 35.07 -1.06
CA TRP A 109 -5.83 33.78 -1.51
C TRP A 109 -4.50 33.39 -0.86
N ASP A 110 -3.80 34.32 -0.20
CA ASP A 110 -2.60 33.97 0.59
C ASP A 110 -2.95 33.23 1.90
N ASN A 111 -4.24 33.20 2.27
CA ASN A 111 -4.79 32.33 3.31
C ASN A 111 -5.43 31.05 2.73
N ILE A 112 -4.88 30.54 1.61
CA ILE A 112 -4.89 29.10 1.34
C ILE A 112 -4.27 28.43 2.59
N PHE A 113 -5.13 28.00 3.52
CA PHE A 113 -4.82 26.89 4.41
C PHE A 113 -4.02 25.89 3.58
N ASN A 114 -2.83 25.51 4.06
CA ASN A 114 -1.80 24.82 3.29
C ASN A 114 -2.24 23.42 2.84
N LEU A 115 -3.23 23.35 1.96
CA LEU A 115 -3.91 22.15 1.49
C LEU A 115 -2.92 21.27 0.74
N ASN A 116 -1.94 21.87 0.07
CA ASN A 116 -0.83 21.15 -0.53
C ASN A 116 0.04 20.45 0.53
N SER A 117 0.34 21.08 1.67
CA SER A 117 1.04 20.40 2.77
C SER A 117 0.17 19.32 3.40
N ILE A 118 -1.12 19.58 3.58
CA ILE A 118 -2.07 18.62 4.15
C ILE A 118 -2.20 17.39 3.23
N LEU A 119 -2.41 17.60 1.92
CA LEU A 119 -2.46 16.56 0.91
C LEU A 119 -1.12 15.82 0.79
N GLU A 120 0.01 16.51 0.90
CA GLU A 120 1.33 15.86 0.89
C GLU A 120 1.54 15.00 2.14
N ASP A 121 0.95 15.37 3.29
CA ASP A 121 0.98 14.56 4.50
C ASP A 121 0.11 13.31 4.38
N PHE A 122 -1.04 13.40 3.70
CA PHE A 122 -1.95 12.27 3.47
C PHE A 122 -1.55 11.37 2.28
N PHE A 123 -1.15 11.97 1.16
CA PHE A 123 -0.76 11.33 -0.10
C PHE A 123 0.58 11.89 -0.56
N PRO A 124 1.68 11.44 0.06
CA PRO A 124 3.00 11.92 -0.31
C PRO A 124 3.29 11.62 -1.78
N LYS A 125 3.77 12.64 -2.50
CA LYS A 125 4.21 12.47 -3.89
C LYS A 125 5.34 11.46 -3.94
N ARG A 126 5.40 10.72 -5.05
CA ARG A 126 6.44 9.71 -5.29
C ARG A 126 7.84 10.34 -5.16
N GLU A 127 8.04 11.54 -5.69
CA GLU A 127 9.31 12.27 -5.61
C GLU A 127 9.70 12.60 -4.17
N THR A 128 8.73 12.93 -3.31
CA THR A 128 8.94 13.15 -1.89
C THR A 128 9.41 11.87 -1.21
N LEU A 129 8.73 10.74 -1.45
CA LEU A 129 9.10 9.45 -0.89
C LEU A 129 10.48 8.98 -1.35
N LEU A 130 10.81 9.16 -2.63
CA LEU A 130 12.15 8.88 -3.16
C LEU A 130 13.23 9.77 -2.55
N THR A 131 12.89 11.03 -2.23
CA THR A 131 13.82 11.93 -1.53
C THR A 131 14.05 11.49 -0.08
N ILE A 132 12.98 11.12 0.65
CA ILE A 132 13.09 10.55 2.00
C ILE A 132 13.96 9.30 1.97
N LYS A 133 13.69 8.36 1.06
CA LYS A 133 14.48 7.14 0.90
C LYS A 133 15.98 7.44 0.70
N ARG A 134 16.32 8.33 -0.24
CA ARG A 134 17.72 8.74 -0.48
C ARG A 134 18.38 9.33 0.75
N ASN A 135 17.67 10.17 1.50
CA ASN A 135 18.18 10.78 2.72
C ASN A 135 18.42 9.76 3.85
N HIS A 136 17.64 8.67 3.89
CA HIS A 136 17.75 7.63 4.90
C HIS A 136 18.63 6.44 4.47
N GLU A 137 19.02 6.35 3.21
CA GLU A 137 19.74 5.19 2.64
C GLU A 137 21.02 4.84 3.42
N GLY A 138 21.84 5.83 3.76
CA GLY A 138 23.09 5.63 4.51
C GLY A 138 22.84 4.98 5.88
N LYS A 139 21.85 5.48 6.63
CA LYS A 139 21.48 4.92 7.94
C LYS A 139 20.88 3.52 7.81
N ILE A 140 20.08 3.26 6.77
CA ILE A 140 19.53 1.93 6.52
C ILE A 140 20.67 0.94 6.22
N LYS A 141 21.68 1.34 5.43
CA LYS A 141 22.88 0.52 5.19
C LYS A 141 23.63 0.20 6.49
N GLU A 142 23.77 1.16 7.39
CA GLU A 142 24.37 0.94 8.72
C GLU A 142 23.55 -0.09 9.53
N ILE A 143 22.23 0.06 9.60
CA ILE A 143 21.35 -0.89 10.31
C ILE A 143 21.45 -2.28 9.70
N VAL A 144 21.41 -2.41 8.36
CA VAL A 144 21.57 -3.68 7.64
C VAL A 144 22.90 -4.36 8.00
N ALA A 145 23.99 -3.59 8.05
CA ALA A 145 25.30 -4.11 8.42
C ALA A 145 25.38 -4.54 9.89
N GLN A 146 24.82 -3.75 10.81
CA GLN A 146 24.81 -4.03 12.25
C GLN A 146 23.98 -5.27 12.58
N THR A 147 22.79 -5.38 11.99
CA THR A 147 21.88 -6.52 12.18
C THR A 147 22.28 -7.75 11.38
N LYS A 148 23.27 -7.63 10.46
CA LYS A 148 23.75 -8.71 9.58
C LYS A 148 22.66 -9.28 8.67
N ILE A 149 21.82 -8.39 8.12
CA ILE A 149 20.80 -8.78 7.15
C ILE A 149 21.48 -9.06 5.81
N GLU A 150 21.32 -10.27 5.31
CA GLU A 150 21.88 -10.70 4.03
C GLU A 150 20.83 -10.74 2.91
N TYR A 151 19.57 -11.01 3.26
CA TYR A 151 18.50 -11.20 2.29
C TYR A 151 17.11 -10.91 2.86
N LEU A 152 16.18 -10.69 1.94
CA LEU A 152 14.75 -10.70 2.19
C LEU A 152 14.15 -11.97 1.59
N VAL A 153 12.95 -12.33 2.02
CA VAL A 153 12.22 -13.48 1.49
C VAL A 153 10.80 -13.11 1.09
N HIS A 154 10.33 -13.69 -0.01
CA HIS A 154 8.97 -13.55 -0.50
C HIS A 154 8.40 -14.94 -0.80
N PHE A 155 7.30 -15.32 -0.17
CA PHE A 155 6.63 -16.57 -0.51
C PHE A 155 5.58 -16.35 -1.61
N THR A 156 5.46 -17.30 -2.52
CA THR A 156 4.49 -17.27 -3.62
C THR A 156 4.12 -18.69 -4.05
N ARG A 157 3.04 -18.82 -4.81
CA ARG A 157 2.64 -20.12 -5.39
C ARG A 157 3.62 -20.51 -6.48
N ILE A 158 3.84 -21.82 -6.64
CA ILE A 158 4.70 -22.35 -7.71
C ILE A 158 4.21 -21.92 -9.10
N ASP A 159 2.91 -21.76 -9.28
CA ASP A 159 2.30 -21.30 -10.54
C ASP A 159 2.87 -19.94 -11.00
N ASN A 160 3.31 -19.08 -10.07
CA ASN A 160 3.89 -17.77 -10.36
C ASN A 160 5.40 -17.83 -10.65
N LEU A 161 6.07 -18.94 -10.32
CA LEU A 161 7.53 -19.00 -10.35
C LEU A 161 8.08 -18.79 -11.77
N SER A 162 7.44 -19.35 -12.81
CA SER A 162 7.92 -19.21 -14.19
C SER A 162 7.91 -17.75 -14.68
N SER A 163 6.87 -16.98 -14.35
CA SER A 163 6.81 -15.56 -14.73
C SER A 163 7.80 -14.73 -13.92
N ILE A 164 7.98 -15.05 -12.63
CA ILE A 164 8.95 -14.38 -11.76
C ILE A 164 10.39 -14.60 -12.25
N LEU A 165 10.78 -15.83 -12.59
CA LEU A 165 12.12 -16.10 -13.11
C LEU A 165 12.38 -15.47 -14.48
N LYS A 166 11.35 -15.18 -15.28
CA LYS A 166 11.49 -14.49 -16.58
C LYS A 166 11.62 -12.98 -16.44
N SER A 167 10.76 -12.39 -15.61
CA SER A 167 10.49 -10.95 -15.63
C SER A 167 10.76 -10.24 -14.29
N GLY A 168 11.17 -10.95 -13.25
CA GLY A 168 11.27 -10.43 -11.89
C GLY A 168 9.92 -10.46 -11.16
N LEU A 169 9.87 -9.91 -9.94
CA LEU A 169 8.62 -9.76 -9.20
C LEU A 169 7.92 -8.50 -9.67
N ILE A 170 6.85 -8.69 -10.43
CA ILE A 170 6.01 -7.61 -10.95
C ILE A 170 4.82 -7.41 -10.00
N PRO A 171 4.61 -6.19 -9.47
CA PRO A 171 3.47 -5.88 -8.62
C PRO A 171 2.11 -6.12 -9.29
N VAL A 172 1.08 -6.39 -8.49
CA VAL A 172 -0.27 -6.71 -8.96
C VAL A 172 -0.82 -5.60 -9.87
N SER A 173 -0.55 -4.34 -9.55
CA SER A 173 -1.00 -3.19 -10.35
C SER A 173 -0.49 -3.20 -11.80
N LEU A 174 0.66 -3.82 -12.06
CA LEU A 174 1.30 -3.86 -13.38
C LEU A 174 1.06 -5.19 -14.12
N GLN A 175 0.63 -6.24 -13.43
CA GLN A 175 0.49 -7.58 -14.02
C GLN A 175 -0.52 -7.63 -15.18
N HIS A 176 -1.65 -6.93 -15.06
CA HIS A 176 -2.66 -6.87 -16.12
C HIS A 176 -2.15 -6.13 -17.36
N GLU A 177 -1.53 -4.96 -17.17
CA GLU A 177 -0.94 -4.17 -18.26
C GLU A 177 0.17 -4.94 -18.99
N MET A 178 1.04 -5.60 -18.22
CA MET A 178 2.16 -6.37 -18.74
C MET A 178 1.78 -7.79 -19.21
N LYS A 179 0.49 -8.16 -19.13
CA LYS A 179 -0.05 -9.48 -19.52
C LYS A 179 0.70 -10.65 -18.87
N ILE A 180 1.05 -10.49 -17.60
CA ILE A 180 1.78 -11.51 -16.83
C ILE A 180 0.79 -12.52 -16.27
N PRO A 181 0.96 -13.83 -16.54
CA PRO A 181 0.21 -14.85 -15.84
C PRO A 181 0.58 -14.84 -14.35
N SER A 182 -0.40 -14.55 -13.50
CA SER A 182 -0.25 -14.45 -12.06
C SER A 182 -1.48 -14.98 -11.34
N VAL A 183 -1.25 -15.68 -10.24
CA VAL A 183 -2.27 -16.12 -9.30
C VAL A 183 -2.10 -15.36 -7.99
N HIS A 184 -3.17 -14.71 -7.54
CA HIS A 184 -3.18 -13.89 -6.33
C HIS A 184 -3.63 -14.70 -5.11
N ASN A 185 -2.95 -14.51 -3.98
CA ASN A 185 -3.25 -15.21 -2.72
C ASN A 185 -4.20 -14.43 -1.82
N ASP A 186 -4.21 -13.10 -1.96
CA ASP A 186 -5.02 -12.17 -1.18
C ASP A 186 -5.76 -11.24 -2.14
N GLU A 187 -7.04 -11.50 -2.35
CA GLU A 187 -7.90 -10.69 -3.21
C GLU A 187 -8.32 -9.37 -2.52
N GLN A 188 -8.32 -9.33 -1.20
CA GLN A 188 -8.83 -8.19 -0.44
C GLN A 188 -7.77 -7.11 -0.23
N ARG A 189 -6.47 -7.46 -0.24
CA ARG A 189 -5.31 -6.55 -0.10
C ARG A 189 -5.65 -5.32 0.75
N ILE A 190 -5.94 -5.56 2.03
CA ILE A 190 -6.45 -4.54 2.97
C ILE A 190 -5.46 -3.36 3.11
N ASP A 191 -4.17 -3.58 2.85
CA ASP A 191 -3.15 -2.54 2.80
C ASP A 191 -3.26 -1.58 1.58
N SER A 192 -4.02 -1.94 0.55
CA SER A 192 -4.22 -1.21 -0.71
C SER A 192 -2.95 -0.89 -1.52
N LYS A 193 -1.79 -1.51 -1.22
CA LYS A 193 -0.50 -1.31 -1.90
C LYS A 193 -0.32 -2.26 -3.08
N LEU A 194 -1.22 -2.21 -4.05
CA LEU A 194 -1.18 -3.08 -5.24
C LEU A 194 0.10 -2.88 -6.09
N ASP A 195 0.76 -1.74 -5.93
CA ASP A 195 2.03 -1.37 -6.53
C ASP A 195 3.27 -1.93 -5.80
N CYS A 196 3.06 -2.67 -4.71
CA CYS A 196 4.13 -3.23 -3.89
C CYS A 196 4.15 -4.76 -3.85
N THR A 197 5.36 -5.32 -3.75
CA THR A 197 5.62 -6.70 -3.36
C THR A 197 5.91 -6.76 -1.86
N SER A 198 5.18 -7.61 -1.11
CA SER A 198 5.43 -7.82 0.32
C SER A 198 6.58 -8.80 0.54
N CYS A 199 7.59 -8.39 1.30
CA CYS A 199 8.73 -9.20 1.67
C CYS A 199 8.86 -9.29 3.20
N SER A 200 9.47 -10.37 3.70
CA SER A 200 9.89 -10.50 5.09
C SER A 200 11.41 -10.45 5.19
N VAL A 201 11.96 -9.93 6.29
CA VAL A 201 13.41 -9.93 6.51
C VAL A 201 13.83 -11.31 7.04
N ALA A 202 14.73 -11.98 6.32
CA ALA A 202 15.37 -13.26 6.64
C ALA A 202 14.47 -14.51 6.85
N PHE A 203 13.24 -14.38 7.36
CA PHE A 203 12.33 -15.51 7.55
C PHE A 203 10.90 -15.14 7.13
N PRO A 204 10.15 -16.02 6.45
CA PRO A 204 8.82 -15.70 5.98
C PRO A 204 7.87 -15.31 7.12
N ASN A 205 6.89 -14.46 6.84
CA ASN A 205 5.74 -14.28 7.73
C ASN A 205 4.96 -15.61 7.84
N TYR A 206 5.40 -16.47 8.75
CA TYR A 206 4.96 -17.87 8.83
C TYR A 206 3.49 -17.98 9.22
N LYS A 207 2.93 -17.01 9.94
CA LYS A 207 1.52 -16.98 10.31
C LYS A 207 0.64 -16.78 9.07
N LEU A 208 0.99 -15.79 8.25
CA LEU A 208 0.29 -15.52 6.99
C LEU A 208 0.51 -16.68 6.01
N PHE A 209 1.76 -17.14 5.89
CA PHE A 209 2.11 -18.22 4.97
C PHE A 209 1.39 -19.53 5.33
N TYR A 210 1.37 -19.92 6.61
CA TYR A 210 0.60 -21.08 7.09
C TYR A 210 -0.89 -20.94 6.77
N THR A 211 -1.48 -19.77 7.01
CA THR A 211 -2.89 -19.50 6.70
C THR A 211 -3.20 -19.73 5.23
N PHE A 212 -2.33 -19.28 4.32
CA PHE A 212 -2.53 -19.50 2.90
C PHE A 212 -2.37 -20.96 2.49
N ARG A 213 -1.34 -21.65 2.98
CA ARG A 213 -1.09 -23.04 2.60
C ARG A 213 -2.12 -24.02 3.16
N GLU A 214 -2.47 -23.88 4.43
CA GLU A 214 -3.24 -24.90 5.15
C GLU A 214 -4.74 -24.57 5.25
N HIS A 215 -5.13 -23.29 5.15
CA HIS A 215 -6.53 -22.88 5.30
C HIS A 215 -7.16 -22.36 4.01
N LYS A 216 -6.51 -21.43 3.30
CA LYS A 216 -7.11 -20.84 2.09
C LYS A 216 -6.91 -21.70 0.83
N PHE A 217 -5.71 -22.28 0.65
CA PHE A 217 -5.34 -23.00 -0.57
C PHE A 217 -4.70 -24.37 -0.25
N PRO A 218 -5.41 -25.26 0.47
CA PRO A 218 -4.90 -26.58 0.80
C PRO A 218 -4.55 -27.37 -0.47
N GLY A 219 -3.42 -28.08 -0.44
CA GLY A 219 -2.94 -28.90 -1.56
C GLY A 219 -2.30 -28.12 -2.70
N THR A 220 -2.13 -26.80 -2.57
CA THR A 220 -1.34 -25.99 -3.51
C THR A 220 0.14 -26.01 -3.14
N SER A 221 1.02 -26.00 -4.15
CA SER A 221 2.47 -25.99 -3.95
C SER A 221 3.04 -24.57 -3.94
N TRP A 222 4.06 -24.34 -3.11
CA TRP A 222 4.58 -23.01 -2.80
C TRP A 222 6.10 -22.98 -2.83
N VAL A 223 6.65 -21.79 -3.10
CA VAL A 223 8.09 -21.51 -3.07
C VAL A 223 8.36 -20.25 -2.28
N VAL A 224 9.57 -20.17 -1.72
CA VAL A 224 10.10 -18.99 -1.07
C VAL A 224 11.25 -18.46 -1.92
N ILE A 225 11.12 -17.23 -2.39
CA ILE A 225 12.14 -16.55 -3.18
C ILE A 225 13.01 -15.75 -2.21
N VAL A 226 14.31 -16.03 -2.22
CA VAL A 226 15.33 -15.28 -1.50
C VAL A 226 15.80 -14.13 -2.40
N LEU A 227 15.66 -12.92 -1.90
CA LEU A 227 16.06 -11.69 -2.57
C LEU A 227 17.30 -11.12 -1.88
N ASP A 228 18.33 -10.78 -2.65
CA ASP A 228 19.50 -10.08 -2.11
C ASP A 228 19.09 -8.75 -1.45
N LYS A 229 19.72 -8.42 -0.31
CA LYS A 229 19.44 -7.21 0.48
C LYS A 229 19.52 -5.91 -0.33
N ASP A 230 20.27 -5.86 -1.43
CA ASP A 230 20.44 -4.66 -2.24
C ASP A 230 19.15 -4.26 -2.97
N VAL A 231 18.11 -5.11 -2.96
CA VAL A 231 16.76 -4.73 -3.37
C VAL A 231 16.22 -3.53 -2.58
N LEU A 232 16.67 -3.35 -1.33
CA LEU A 232 16.33 -2.20 -0.48
C LEU A 232 16.91 -0.88 -1.01
N PHE A 233 17.91 -0.92 -1.89
CA PHE A 233 18.69 0.24 -2.34
C PHE A 233 18.52 0.55 -3.82
N SER A 234 17.51 -0.02 -4.48
CA SER A 234 17.18 0.38 -5.86
C SER A 234 16.75 1.86 -5.90
N ALA A 235 17.23 2.60 -6.90
CA ALA A 235 16.97 4.03 -7.03
C ALA A 235 15.50 4.35 -7.39
N SER A 236 14.77 3.40 -7.97
CA SER A 236 13.40 3.60 -8.45
C SER A 236 12.33 3.18 -7.45
N ASN A 237 12.63 2.26 -6.52
CA ASN A 237 11.63 1.73 -5.61
C ASN A 237 11.49 2.56 -4.34
N ILE A 238 10.31 2.51 -3.74
CA ILE A 238 10.03 2.98 -2.39
C ILE A 238 9.92 1.73 -1.51
N SER A 239 10.43 1.83 -0.29
CA SER A 239 10.38 0.76 0.70
C SER A 239 9.61 1.26 1.91
N TYR A 240 8.55 0.56 2.28
CA TYR A 240 7.78 0.81 3.49
C TYR A 240 8.10 -0.25 4.53
N TYR A 241 8.58 0.18 5.69
CA TYR A 241 9.01 -0.68 6.79
C TYR A 241 7.90 -0.79 7.83
N CYS A 242 7.24 -1.95 7.89
CA CYS A 242 6.14 -2.21 8.81
C CYS A 242 6.61 -3.09 9.96
N GLN A 243 6.58 -2.55 11.18
CA GLN A 243 6.97 -3.26 12.41
C GLN A 243 6.11 -4.52 12.69
N THR A 244 4.89 -4.57 12.15
CA THR A 244 3.99 -5.73 12.15
C THR A 244 3.34 -5.86 10.76
N ASN A 245 2.30 -6.68 10.62
CA ASN A 245 1.60 -6.88 9.35
C ASN A 245 1.15 -5.53 8.75
N ALA A 246 1.43 -5.33 7.46
CA ALA A 246 1.16 -4.09 6.75
C ALA A 246 -0.33 -3.69 6.80
N ALA A 247 -1.25 -4.66 6.68
CA ALA A 247 -2.69 -4.40 6.79
C ALA A 247 -3.11 -3.90 8.18
N GLY A 248 -2.30 -4.15 9.22
CA GLY A 248 -2.49 -3.62 10.56
C GLY A 248 -1.87 -2.24 10.78
N VAL A 249 -0.83 -1.89 10.00
CA VAL A 249 -0.03 -0.67 10.14
C VAL A 249 -0.60 0.48 9.30
N PHE A 250 -0.86 0.25 8.01
CA PHE A 250 -1.31 1.30 7.09
C PHE A 250 -2.56 2.07 7.54
N PRO A 251 -3.58 1.42 8.13
CA PRO A 251 -4.75 2.14 8.65
C PRO A 251 -4.48 3.01 9.90
N ARG A 252 -3.32 2.86 10.55
CA ARG A 252 -2.97 3.55 11.82
C ARG A 252 -1.96 4.67 11.65
N VAL A 253 -1.21 4.66 10.56
CA VAL A 253 -0.20 5.70 10.30
C VAL A 253 -0.87 6.96 9.76
N SER A 254 -0.38 8.12 10.19
CA SER A 254 -0.90 9.40 9.69
C SER A 254 -0.34 9.73 8.31
N SER A 255 0.90 9.30 8.03
CA SER A 255 1.54 9.46 6.73
C SER A 255 2.39 8.26 6.34
N ALA A 256 2.32 7.84 5.07
CA ALA A 256 3.19 6.80 4.53
C ALA A 256 4.69 7.18 4.54
N LYS A 257 5.01 8.49 4.67
CA LYS A 257 6.38 9.00 4.83
C LYS A 257 7.07 8.39 6.04
N GLU A 258 6.33 8.21 7.14
CA GLU A 258 6.86 7.70 8.41
C GLU A 258 7.46 6.30 8.24
N LEU A 259 6.83 5.47 7.40
CA LEU A 259 7.26 4.10 7.11
C LEU A 259 8.45 4.02 6.16
N CYS A 260 8.86 5.13 5.52
CA CYS A 260 9.98 5.17 4.58
C CYS A 260 11.30 5.59 5.24
N THR A 261 11.32 5.72 6.57
CA THR A 261 12.47 6.25 7.33
C THR A 261 13.36 5.15 7.88
N ALA A 262 14.63 5.50 8.15
CA ALA A 262 15.56 4.61 8.85
C ALA A 262 15.04 4.20 10.25
N SER A 263 14.35 5.12 10.95
CA SER A 263 13.74 4.84 12.24
C SER A 263 12.60 3.81 12.14
N ALA A 264 11.79 3.84 11.07
CA ALA A 264 10.79 2.80 10.84
C ALA A 264 11.43 1.43 10.57
N PHE A 265 12.54 1.39 9.84
CA PHE A 265 13.30 0.17 9.62
C PHE A 265 13.91 -0.38 10.92
N GLU A 266 14.56 0.47 11.71
CA GLU A 266 15.12 0.12 13.01
C GLU A 266 14.04 -0.41 13.98
N ASN A 267 12.85 0.21 13.97
CA ASN A 267 11.72 -0.21 14.80
C ASN A 267 11.23 -1.63 14.51
N MET A 268 11.51 -2.21 13.33
CA MET A 268 11.21 -3.62 13.04
C MET A 268 12.01 -4.59 13.94
N PHE A 269 13.09 -4.10 14.58
CA PHE A 269 13.97 -4.83 15.49
C PHE A 269 13.86 -4.33 16.93
N CYS A 270 12.74 -3.69 17.30
CA CYS A 270 12.55 -3.12 18.63
C CYS A 270 12.78 -4.12 19.77
N ASP A 271 13.30 -3.62 20.89
CA ASP A 271 13.57 -4.44 22.08
C ASP A 271 12.30 -4.94 22.77
N SER A 272 11.19 -4.22 22.62
CA SER A 272 9.89 -4.62 23.17
C SER A 272 8.73 -4.19 22.29
N LEU A 273 7.65 -4.96 22.36
CA LEU A 273 6.37 -4.66 21.71
C LEU A 273 5.22 -5.22 22.54
N THR A 274 4.06 -4.55 22.46
CA THR A 274 2.83 -5.02 23.08
C THR A 274 1.92 -5.57 21.99
N THR A 275 1.50 -6.84 22.11
CA THR A 275 0.58 -7.45 21.14
C THR A 275 -0.83 -6.88 21.29
N LYS A 276 -1.73 -7.20 20.35
CA LYS A 276 -3.14 -6.79 20.40
C LYS A 276 -3.87 -7.35 21.64
N GLU A 277 -3.37 -8.44 22.19
CA GLU A 277 -3.85 -9.09 23.40
C GLU A 277 -3.23 -8.48 24.68
N ASN A 278 -2.63 -7.30 24.60
CA ASN A 278 -1.93 -6.61 25.71
C ASN A 278 -0.77 -7.41 26.31
N LYS A 279 -0.21 -8.37 25.57
CA LYS A 279 0.95 -9.14 25.99
C LYS A 279 2.23 -8.37 25.68
N LEU A 280 3.04 -8.10 26.69
CA LEU A 280 4.36 -7.51 26.52
C LEU A 280 5.36 -8.59 26.09
N ILE A 281 5.94 -8.41 24.90
CA ILE A 281 7.01 -9.25 24.36
C ILE A 281 8.32 -8.49 24.47
N GLN A 282 9.34 -9.17 24.98
CA GLN A 282 10.70 -8.68 25.08
C GLN A 282 11.58 -9.44 24.09
N ARG A 283 12.26 -8.76 23.18
CA ARG A 283 13.09 -9.37 22.13
C ARG A 283 14.15 -10.30 22.71
N SER A 284 14.75 -9.91 23.84
CA SER A 284 15.77 -10.69 24.55
C SER A 284 15.29 -12.07 25.01
N THR A 285 13.97 -12.30 25.17
CA THR A 285 13.42 -13.59 25.58
C THR A 285 13.11 -14.51 24.39
N LEU A 286 13.04 -13.97 23.18
CA LEU A 286 12.67 -14.72 21.96
C LEU A 286 13.79 -15.65 21.47
N GLN A 287 15.04 -15.43 21.89
CA GLN A 287 16.22 -16.19 21.45
C GLN A 287 16.35 -16.26 19.91
N ILE A 288 16.02 -15.14 19.25
CA ILE A 288 16.15 -14.97 17.79
C ILE A 288 17.46 -14.28 17.45
N ASN A 289 17.97 -14.53 16.24
CA ASN A 289 19.16 -13.84 15.74
C ASN A 289 18.87 -12.35 15.45
N ASP A 290 19.91 -11.53 15.48
CA ASP A 290 19.80 -10.07 15.28
C ASP A 290 19.16 -9.67 13.94
N HIS A 291 19.39 -10.45 12.88
CA HIS A 291 18.81 -10.21 11.55
C HIS A 291 17.31 -10.55 11.44
N ILE A 292 16.71 -11.17 12.46
CA ILE A 292 15.29 -11.53 12.47
C ILE A 292 14.48 -10.41 13.13
N THR A 293 13.40 -9.96 12.49
CA THR A 293 12.50 -8.93 13.05
C THR A 293 11.86 -9.38 14.36
N THR A 294 11.53 -8.44 15.24
CA THR A 294 10.95 -8.79 16.54
C THR A 294 9.57 -9.43 16.34
N ASP A 295 8.63 -8.76 15.66
CA ASP A 295 7.36 -9.37 15.24
C ASP A 295 7.57 -10.27 14.01
N PRO A 296 7.15 -11.56 14.05
CA PRO A 296 7.21 -12.46 12.90
C PRO A 296 6.29 -12.06 11.75
N GLN A 297 5.36 -11.12 11.97
CA GLN A 297 4.49 -10.58 10.93
C GLN A 297 4.99 -9.26 10.34
N ALA A 298 6.16 -8.77 10.76
CA ALA A 298 6.76 -7.57 10.17
C ALA A 298 6.99 -7.75 8.66
N GLU A 299 6.72 -6.71 7.89
CA GLU A 299 6.77 -6.73 6.43
C GLU A 299 7.55 -5.52 5.89
N VAL A 300 8.30 -5.74 4.82
CA VAL A 300 8.87 -4.69 3.97
C VAL A 300 8.10 -4.70 2.67
N LEU A 301 7.32 -3.65 2.42
CA LEU A 301 6.66 -3.47 1.13
C LEU A 301 7.59 -2.73 0.18
N ILE A 302 7.92 -3.35 -0.94
CA ILE A 302 8.79 -2.77 -1.97
C ILE A 302 7.93 -2.42 -3.18
N SER A 303 7.83 -1.13 -3.50
CA SER A 303 7.10 -0.68 -4.68
C SER A 303 7.82 -1.04 -5.97
N ASP A 304 7.09 -1.00 -7.09
CA ASP A 304 7.66 -1.15 -8.44
C ASP A 304 8.21 -2.55 -8.72
N ILE A 305 8.70 -2.77 -9.94
CA ILE A 305 9.25 -4.08 -10.35
C ILE A 305 10.55 -4.37 -9.62
N ILE A 306 10.63 -5.53 -8.96
CA ILE A 306 11.91 -6.07 -8.46
C ILE A 306 12.55 -6.88 -9.58
N ASP A 307 13.64 -6.35 -10.13
CA ASP A 307 14.39 -6.97 -11.21
C ASP A 307 14.91 -8.36 -10.79
N LYS A 308 14.88 -9.30 -11.74
CA LYS A 308 15.36 -10.68 -11.55
C LYS A 308 16.80 -10.79 -11.07
N LYS A 309 17.65 -9.78 -11.30
CA LYS A 309 19.02 -9.72 -10.76
C LYS A 309 19.08 -9.78 -9.23
N HIS A 310 17.99 -9.41 -8.55
CA HIS A 310 17.91 -9.49 -7.09
C HIS A 310 17.48 -10.88 -6.59
N ILE A 311 17.05 -11.79 -7.48
CA ILE A 311 16.69 -13.15 -7.11
C ILE A 311 17.97 -13.93 -6.86
N GLY A 312 18.26 -14.21 -5.59
CA GLY A 312 19.45 -14.96 -5.17
C GLY A 312 19.22 -16.47 -5.22
N CYS A 313 18.13 -16.95 -4.63
CA CYS A 313 17.84 -18.39 -4.56
C CYS A 313 16.33 -18.68 -4.53
N VAL A 314 15.91 -19.78 -5.14
CA VAL A 314 14.54 -20.31 -5.04
C VAL A 314 14.52 -21.47 -4.05
N CYS A 315 13.77 -21.33 -2.97
CA CYS A 315 13.64 -22.34 -1.94
C CYS A 315 12.32 -23.11 -2.06
N PHE A 316 12.44 -24.42 -2.25
CA PHE A 316 11.33 -25.38 -2.30
C PHE A 316 11.14 -26.07 -0.96
N ARG A 317 9.94 -26.60 -0.68
CA ARG A 317 9.70 -27.36 0.56
C ARG A 317 10.32 -28.75 0.49
N ASN A 318 10.24 -29.39 -0.68
CA ASN A 318 10.65 -30.78 -0.89
C ASN A 318 10.94 -31.03 -2.39
N GLN A 319 11.37 -32.24 -2.71
CA GLN A 319 11.70 -32.64 -4.09
C GLN A 319 10.45 -32.70 -5.01
N LEU A 320 9.28 -33.03 -4.48
CA LEU A 320 8.04 -33.13 -5.28
C LEU A 320 7.67 -31.78 -5.88
N ASP A 321 7.86 -30.69 -5.14
CA ASP A 321 7.60 -29.33 -5.61
C ASP A 321 8.51 -28.94 -6.80
N ILE A 322 9.77 -29.40 -6.76
CA ILE A 322 10.74 -29.19 -7.86
C ILE A 322 10.30 -29.99 -9.08
N ASP A 323 9.96 -31.26 -8.89
CA ASP A 323 9.53 -32.15 -9.96
C ASP A 323 8.23 -31.63 -10.61
N GLU A 324 7.30 -31.10 -9.80
CA GLU A 324 6.08 -30.45 -10.27
C GLU A 324 6.41 -29.25 -11.17
N TYR A 325 7.28 -28.34 -10.72
CA TYR A 325 7.69 -27.20 -11.53
C TYR A 325 8.34 -27.64 -12.86
N ILE A 326 9.30 -28.56 -12.80
CA ILE A 326 10.02 -29.05 -13.98
C ILE A 326 9.05 -29.71 -14.96
N SER A 327 8.08 -30.49 -14.48
CA SER A 327 7.08 -31.15 -15.33
C SER A 327 6.19 -30.16 -16.09
N LYS A 328 5.86 -29.03 -15.48
CA LYS A 328 4.98 -27.99 -16.05
C LYS A 328 5.73 -27.00 -16.94
N ASN A 329 6.96 -26.65 -16.58
CA ASN A 329 7.65 -25.49 -17.13
C ASN A 329 9.00 -25.81 -17.80
N GLY A 330 9.48 -27.04 -17.71
CA GLY A 330 10.82 -27.42 -18.14
C GLY A 330 11.90 -27.02 -17.12
N LYS A 331 13.11 -27.57 -17.31
CA LYS A 331 14.24 -27.38 -16.39
C LYS A 331 15.13 -26.20 -16.79
N GLU A 332 15.06 -25.71 -18.04
CA GLU A 332 16.02 -24.73 -18.57
C GLU A 332 15.99 -23.40 -17.82
N LEU A 333 14.79 -22.93 -17.45
CA LEU A 333 14.64 -21.65 -16.74
C LEU A 333 15.11 -21.75 -15.29
N LEU A 334 14.70 -22.80 -14.58
CA LEU A 334 15.09 -22.99 -13.18
C LEU A 334 16.61 -23.19 -13.03
N SER A 335 17.26 -23.84 -13.99
CA SER A 335 18.71 -24.08 -13.96
C SER A 335 19.56 -22.83 -14.15
N GLN A 336 18.95 -21.68 -14.49
CA GLN A 336 19.63 -20.39 -14.56
C GLN A 336 19.74 -19.70 -13.20
N TYR A 337 19.08 -20.23 -12.17
CA TYR A 337 19.04 -19.68 -10.82
C TYR A 337 19.51 -20.74 -9.82
N ASP A 338 20.04 -20.29 -8.70
CA ASP A 338 20.26 -21.17 -7.56
C ASP A 338 18.90 -21.59 -6.98
N TYR A 339 18.78 -22.87 -6.64
CA TYR A 339 17.60 -23.38 -5.94
C TYR A 339 17.97 -24.48 -4.96
N GLN A 340 17.23 -24.55 -3.86
CA GLN A 340 17.50 -25.47 -2.76
C GLN A 340 16.20 -25.97 -2.12
N ILE A 341 16.28 -27.12 -1.44
CA ILE A 341 15.20 -27.62 -0.58
C ILE A 341 15.45 -27.07 0.82
N VAL A 342 14.56 -26.19 1.28
CA VAL A 342 14.67 -25.53 2.60
C VAL A 342 13.32 -25.68 3.34
N PRO A 343 13.04 -26.85 3.94
CA PRO A 343 11.76 -27.12 4.59
C PRO A 343 11.49 -26.15 5.74
N GLY A 344 12.53 -25.69 6.42
CA GLY A 344 12.42 -24.78 7.57
C GLY A 344 11.75 -23.43 7.25
N PHE A 345 11.80 -22.94 6.01
CA PHE A 345 11.04 -21.74 5.62
C PHE A 345 9.52 -21.97 5.55
N PHE A 346 9.11 -23.24 5.53
CA PHE A 346 7.71 -23.62 5.57
C PHE A 346 7.23 -23.92 6.99
N ASP A 347 8.12 -23.90 7.98
CA ASP A 347 7.76 -24.10 9.38
C ASP A 347 7.53 -22.76 10.11
N ALA A 348 7.04 -22.85 11.35
CA ALA A 348 6.97 -21.70 12.24
C ALA A 348 8.38 -21.32 12.74
N ARG A 349 8.58 -20.03 13.10
CA ARG A 349 9.81 -19.62 13.80
C ARG A 349 9.96 -20.36 15.12
N LYS A 350 11.20 -20.51 15.60
CA LYS A 350 11.50 -21.17 16.88
C LYS A 350 10.77 -20.54 18.07
N ASP A 351 10.50 -19.24 18.01
CA ASP A 351 9.83 -18.47 19.05
C ASP A 351 8.30 -18.43 18.90
N TYR A 352 7.70 -19.24 18.03
CA TYR A 352 6.24 -19.23 17.76
C TYR A 352 5.37 -19.36 19.01
N MET A 353 5.86 -20.02 20.06
CA MET A 353 5.15 -20.19 21.34
C MET A 353 4.88 -18.84 22.03
N PHE A 354 5.75 -17.85 21.88
CA PHE A 354 5.52 -16.50 22.41
C PHE A 354 4.37 -15.78 21.69
N TRP A 355 4.10 -16.17 20.45
CA TRP A 355 3.18 -15.52 19.52
C TRP A 355 1.82 -16.21 19.40
N LYS A 356 1.56 -17.24 20.20
CA LYS A 356 0.24 -17.86 20.31
C LYS A 356 -0.71 -16.92 21.05
N LYS A 357 -1.96 -16.90 20.60
CA LYS A 357 -3.05 -16.30 21.39
C LYS A 357 -3.20 -17.12 22.67
N GLU A 358 -3.37 -16.44 23.79
CA GLU A 358 -3.80 -17.09 25.02
C GLU A 358 -5.27 -17.48 24.83
N ASN A 359 -5.60 -18.73 25.14
CA ASN A 359 -6.94 -19.30 24.96
C ASN A 359 -7.91 -18.78 26.01
#